data_AF-A0A8J5JM90-F1
#
_entry.id   AF-A0A8J5JM90-F1
#
_cell.length_a   1.000
_cell.length_b   1.000
_cell.length_c   1.000
_cell.angle_alpha   90.00
_cell.angle_beta   90.00
_cell.angle_gamma   90.00
#
_symmetry.space_group_name_H-M   'P 1'
#
loop_
_entity.id
_entity.type
_entity.pdbx_description
1 polymer ?
#
loop_
_entity_poly.entity_id
_entity_poly.type
_entity_poly.pdbx_seq_one_letter_code
_entity_poly.pdbx_strand_id
1 'polypeptide(L)'
;MSLSKRIMTALVALGRRSRLLSICRSIVGAKAMSTSGKTESSAQEGTVIVEHLPEITMIGINRPEKRNCVNTSTAVALLQAFQDFDKDDSAKIAVLYGVGGNFCAGFDLKELSEKPPERLSSSDRGPMGPTHYETKKPVIAAVEGFAVAGGLELALWCDLRVVEDTAVMGVFCRRFGVPLIDGGTVRLPAIVGLGRALDLILTGRAIKGKEALEWGLANRLVACGTAVGQAVNLAQSLVKFPQECMLADRASALHATFSAKSLQESLQFESENGIPIILKESVLGAQKFIGGVGRHGKFNLDHKIGSENSKL
;
A
#
# COMPACT_ATOMS: atom_id res chain seq x y z
N MET A 1 1.83 29.48 36.59
CA MET A 1 1.01 28.45 35.91
C MET A 1 0.78 28.90 34.48
N SER A 2 1.48 28.27 33.53
CA SER A 2 1.79 28.86 32.23
C SER A 2 0.62 28.81 31.23
N LEU A 3 0.66 29.80 30.34
CA LEU A 3 -0.14 30.05 29.13
C LEU A 3 -0.41 28.81 28.24
N SER A 4 0.33 27.72 28.46
CA SER A 4 0.23 26.42 27.80
C SER A 4 -1.11 25.70 28.04
N LYS A 5 -1.77 25.88 29.20
CA LYS A 5 -3.06 25.22 29.48
C LYS A 5 -4.30 25.88 28.86
N ARG A 6 -4.19 27.10 28.30
CA ARG A 6 -5.33 27.79 27.66
C ARG A 6 -5.37 27.63 26.12
N ILE A 7 -4.28 27.19 25.50
CA ILE A 7 -4.22 26.94 24.04
C ILE A 7 -4.69 25.52 23.69
N MET A 8 -4.56 24.56 24.61
CA MET A 8 -4.94 23.16 24.38
C MET A 8 -6.46 22.93 24.32
N THR A 9 -7.28 23.85 24.82
CA THR A 9 -8.75 23.70 24.86
C THR A 9 -9.46 24.39 23.68
N ALA A 10 -8.76 25.19 22.87
CA ALA A 10 -9.36 25.96 21.77
C ALA A 10 -9.24 25.31 20.38
N LEU A 11 -8.48 24.22 20.24
CA LEU A 11 -8.21 23.57 18.94
C LEU A 11 -9.09 22.34 18.63
N VAL A 12 -10.03 21.98 19.51
CA VAL A 12 -10.93 20.83 19.31
C VAL A 12 -12.30 21.22 18.73
N ALA A 13 -12.60 22.51 18.57
CA ALA A 13 -13.96 22.96 18.24
C ALA A 13 -14.22 23.45 16.81
N LEU A 14 -13.24 23.46 15.89
CA LEU A 14 -13.46 23.98 14.53
C LEU A 14 -12.89 23.04 13.47
N GLY A 15 -13.71 22.06 13.09
CA GLY A 15 -13.55 21.37 11.83
C GLY A 15 -13.72 22.34 10.66
N ARG A 16 -12.74 22.36 9.75
CA ARG A 16 -12.94 22.62 8.32
C ARG A 16 -11.66 22.30 7.53
N ARG A 17 -11.79 21.25 6.71
CA ARG A 17 -11.26 21.00 5.36
C ARG A 17 -10.13 21.93 4.85
N SER A 18 -9.10 21.32 4.24
CA SER A 18 -8.08 21.89 3.31
C SER A 18 -6.62 22.04 3.78
N ARG A 19 -5.99 21.01 4.38
CA ARG A 19 -4.52 21.03 4.58
C ARG A 19 -3.81 19.67 4.38
N LEU A 20 -4.08 18.95 3.29
CA LEU A 20 -3.16 17.88 2.85
C LEU A 20 -2.17 18.34 1.77
N LEU A 21 -2.53 19.30 0.91
CA LEU A 21 -1.65 19.80 -0.16
C LEU A 21 -0.45 20.64 0.31
N SER A 22 -0.42 21.11 1.56
CA SER A 22 0.67 21.96 2.07
C SER A 22 1.85 21.17 2.62
N ILE A 23 1.69 19.89 2.97
CA ILE A 23 2.73 19.13 3.67
C ILE A 23 3.79 18.64 2.67
N CYS A 24 3.42 18.33 1.42
CA CYS A 24 4.37 17.90 0.38
C CYS A 24 5.33 19.02 -0.09
N ARG A 25 4.98 20.31 0.05
CA ARG A 25 5.87 21.42 -0.33
C ARG A 25 6.96 21.74 0.69
N SER A 26 6.87 21.19 1.91
CA SER A 26 7.78 21.56 3.00
C SER A 26 9.08 20.74 3.03
N ILE A 27 9.20 19.72 2.17
CA ILE A 27 10.33 18.77 2.16
C ILE A 27 11.40 19.12 1.11
N VAL A 28 11.10 20.02 0.16
CA VAL A 28 12.06 20.49 -0.85
C VAL A 28 12.51 21.90 -0.51
N GLY A 29 13.82 22.08 -0.32
CA GLY A 29 14.46 23.27 0.26
C GLY A 29 13.95 24.61 -0.26
N ALA A 30 13.70 25.52 0.67
CA ALA A 30 13.28 26.89 0.42
C ALA A 30 14.38 27.69 -0.30
N LYS A 31 14.09 28.12 -1.53
CA LYS A 31 14.62 29.37 -2.06
C LYS A 31 13.43 30.21 -2.52
N ALA A 32 13.16 31.26 -1.75
CA ALA A 32 12.01 32.12 -1.94
C ALA A 32 12.16 32.96 -3.21
N MET A 33 11.14 32.93 -4.07
CA MET A 33 10.82 34.06 -4.94
C MET A 33 9.31 34.12 -5.10
N SER A 34 8.77 35.31 -4.82
CA SER A 34 7.35 35.60 -4.71
C SER A 34 6.64 35.57 -6.06
N THR A 35 5.50 34.89 -6.13
CA THR A 35 4.33 35.37 -6.89
C THR A 35 3.06 34.78 -6.27
N SER A 36 2.11 35.68 -6.01
CA SER A 36 0.75 35.39 -5.59
C SER A 36 -0.01 34.64 -6.69
N GLY A 37 -0.29 33.36 -6.46
CA GLY A 37 -1.22 32.57 -7.26
C GLY A 37 -2.07 31.73 -6.34
N LYS A 38 -3.37 32.04 -6.27
CA LYS A 38 -4.37 31.15 -5.68
C LYS A 38 -4.38 29.87 -6.51
N THR A 39 -3.73 28.81 -6.03
CA THR A 39 -3.94 27.46 -6.57
C THR A 39 -5.21 26.90 -5.95
N GLU A 40 -6.33 27.08 -6.64
CA GLU A 40 -7.49 26.22 -6.49
C GLU A 40 -7.09 24.80 -6.91
N SER A 41 -7.06 23.88 -5.94
CA SER A 41 -6.96 22.46 -6.20
C SER A 41 -8.30 22.02 -6.80
N SER A 42 -8.31 21.71 -8.10
CA SER A 42 -9.42 20.98 -8.71
C SER A 42 -9.59 19.66 -7.97
N ALA A 43 -10.73 19.43 -7.36
CA ALA A 43 -11.06 18.13 -6.79
C ALA A 43 -11.03 17.10 -7.94
N GLN A 44 -10.15 16.10 -7.88
CA GLN A 44 -10.18 15.02 -8.86
C GLN A 44 -11.53 14.29 -8.76
N GLU A 45 -12.25 14.26 -9.87
CA GLU A 45 -13.53 13.57 -10.02
C GLU A 45 -13.32 12.06 -10.17
N GLY A 46 -14.21 11.25 -9.58
CA GLY A 46 -14.18 9.78 -9.71
C GLY A 46 -14.18 9.04 -8.37
N THR A 47 -14.58 7.76 -8.40
CA THR A 47 -14.61 6.90 -7.20
C THR A 47 -13.24 6.32 -6.82
N VAL A 48 -12.26 6.47 -7.70
CA VAL A 48 -10.84 6.16 -7.49
C VAL A 48 -10.06 7.35 -8.02
N ILE A 49 -9.10 7.83 -7.24
CA ILE A 49 -8.18 8.90 -7.63
C ILE A 49 -6.77 8.34 -7.76
N VAL A 50 -6.02 8.83 -8.74
CA VAL A 50 -4.63 8.45 -8.99
C VAL A 50 -3.79 9.70 -9.02
N GLU A 51 -2.74 9.72 -8.20
CA GLU A 51 -1.74 10.78 -8.17
C GLU A 51 -0.35 10.17 -8.36
N HIS A 52 0.52 10.84 -9.10
CA HIS A 52 1.89 10.38 -9.34
C HIS A 52 2.87 11.24 -8.55
N LEU A 53 3.67 10.58 -7.73
CA LEU A 53 4.91 11.11 -7.16
C LEU A 53 6.08 10.49 -7.95
N PRO A 54 7.32 11.01 -7.84
CA PRO A 54 8.48 10.38 -8.48
C PRO A 54 8.56 8.90 -8.10
N GLU A 55 8.48 8.02 -9.10
CA GLU A 55 8.55 6.56 -8.99
C GLU A 55 7.46 5.90 -8.11
N ILE A 56 6.46 6.66 -7.66
CA ILE A 56 5.42 6.16 -6.75
C ILE A 56 4.04 6.56 -7.28
N THR A 57 3.15 5.58 -7.41
CA THR A 57 1.74 5.81 -7.78
C THR A 57 0.85 5.74 -6.55
N MET A 58 0.20 6.84 -6.22
CA MET A 58 -0.79 6.92 -5.15
C MET A 58 -2.16 6.56 -5.72
N ILE A 59 -2.82 5.53 -5.18
CA ILE A 59 -4.14 5.06 -5.61
C ILE A 59 -5.09 5.18 -4.42
N GLY A 60 -6.04 6.12 -4.52
CA GLY A 60 -6.97 6.45 -3.45
C GLY A 60 -8.40 5.99 -3.77
N ILE A 61 -9.04 5.25 -2.86
CA ILE A 61 -10.49 5.00 -2.92
C ILE A 61 -11.19 6.28 -2.48
N ASN A 62 -12.01 6.87 -3.36
CA ASN A 62 -12.59 8.19 -3.17
C ASN A 62 -14.13 8.12 -3.07
N ARG A 63 -14.61 7.50 -1.99
CA ARG A 63 -16.03 7.49 -1.57
C ARG A 63 -16.14 7.75 -0.06
N PRO A 64 -15.54 8.83 0.47
CA PRO A 64 -15.44 9.07 1.91
C PRO A 64 -16.80 9.11 2.61
N GLU A 65 -17.83 9.63 1.94
CA GLU A 65 -19.21 9.69 2.42
C GLU A 65 -19.84 8.31 2.65
N LYS A 66 -19.28 7.26 2.04
CA LYS A 66 -19.64 5.86 2.25
C LYS A 66 -18.51 5.06 2.91
N ARG A 67 -17.58 5.72 3.60
CA ARG A 67 -16.41 5.09 4.24
C ARG A 67 -15.61 4.22 3.27
N ASN A 68 -15.51 4.66 2.02
CA ASN A 68 -14.75 3.99 0.97
C ASN A 68 -15.17 2.54 0.73
N CYS A 69 -16.46 2.22 0.86
CA CYS A 69 -16.96 0.93 0.38
C CYS A 69 -16.80 0.83 -1.14
N VAL A 70 -16.61 -0.39 -1.64
CA VAL A 70 -16.36 -0.67 -3.06
C VAL A 70 -17.64 -1.23 -3.69
N ASN A 71 -18.15 -0.50 -4.67
CA ASN A 71 -19.19 -0.98 -5.58
C ASN A 71 -18.54 -1.50 -6.88
N THR A 72 -19.30 -2.10 -7.78
CA THR A 72 -18.78 -2.68 -9.03
C THR A 72 -17.96 -1.68 -9.86
N SER A 73 -18.45 -0.44 -10.01
CA SER A 73 -17.73 0.59 -10.77
C SER A 73 -16.39 0.97 -10.13
N THR A 74 -16.33 1.04 -8.80
CA THR A 74 -15.09 1.32 -8.07
C THR A 74 -14.13 0.14 -8.17
N ALA A 75 -14.62 -1.09 -8.12
CA ALA A 75 -13.80 -2.30 -8.29
C ALA A 75 -13.14 -2.35 -9.67
N VAL A 76 -13.88 -2.00 -10.73
CA VAL A 76 -13.34 -1.89 -12.09
C VAL A 76 -12.30 -0.78 -12.18
N ALA A 77 -12.58 0.41 -11.64
CA ALA A 77 -11.64 1.53 -11.64
C ALA A 77 -10.37 1.23 -10.84
N LEU A 78 -10.48 0.52 -9.71
CA LEU A 78 -9.33 0.08 -8.92
C LEU A 78 -8.44 -0.90 -9.70
N LEU A 79 -9.03 -1.93 -10.32
CA LEU A 79 -8.26 -2.87 -11.14
C LEU A 79 -7.55 -2.13 -12.28
N GLN A 80 -8.26 -1.23 -12.98
CA GLN A 80 -7.69 -0.44 -14.07
C GLN A 80 -6.48 0.39 -13.58
N ALA A 81 -6.60 1.07 -12.43
CA ALA A 81 -5.51 1.85 -11.86
C ALA A 81 -4.25 1.00 -11.57
N PHE A 82 -4.43 -0.24 -11.09
CA PHE A 82 -3.29 -1.14 -10.85
C PHE A 82 -2.70 -1.73 -12.13
N GLN A 83 -3.53 -2.02 -13.14
CA GLN A 83 -3.04 -2.44 -14.45
C GLN A 83 -2.26 -1.33 -15.16
N ASP A 84 -2.69 -0.08 -15.02
CA ASP A 84 -1.97 1.07 -15.57
C ASP A 84 -0.69 1.35 -14.79
N PHE A 85 -0.72 1.22 -13.45
CA PHE A 85 0.49 1.20 -12.64
C PHE A 85 1.48 0.15 -13.16
N ASP A 86 1.07 -1.09 -13.40
CA ASP A 86 1.98 -2.15 -13.87
C ASP A 86 2.57 -1.91 -15.27
N LYS A 87 1.90 -1.12 -16.12
CA LYS A 87 2.39 -0.74 -17.46
C LYS A 87 3.33 0.46 -17.43
N ASP A 88 3.29 1.27 -16.39
CA ASP A 88 4.14 2.46 -16.26
C ASP A 88 5.53 2.09 -15.73
N ASP A 89 6.52 2.04 -16.62
CA ASP A 89 7.91 1.74 -16.27
C ASP A 89 8.55 2.80 -15.35
N SER A 90 8.01 4.02 -15.30
CA SER A 90 8.47 5.08 -14.41
C SER A 90 7.99 4.87 -12.97
N ALA A 91 6.85 4.20 -12.77
CA ALA A 91 6.32 3.88 -11.45
C ALA A 91 6.94 2.58 -10.93
N LYS A 92 7.48 2.59 -9.71
CA LYS A 92 8.12 1.44 -9.07
C LYS A 92 7.27 0.84 -7.95
N ILE A 93 6.55 1.66 -7.21
CA ILE A 93 5.78 1.23 -6.03
C ILE A 93 4.43 1.93 -6.01
N ALA A 94 3.38 1.22 -5.62
CA ALA A 94 2.06 1.81 -5.40
C ALA A 94 1.76 1.97 -3.90
N VAL A 95 1.02 3.03 -3.56
CA VAL A 95 0.42 3.20 -2.23
C VAL A 95 -1.10 3.21 -2.38
N LEU A 96 -1.76 2.19 -1.82
CA LEU A 96 -3.22 2.12 -1.73
C LEU A 96 -3.69 2.80 -0.44
N TYR A 97 -4.65 3.69 -0.54
CA TYR A 97 -5.24 4.37 0.61
C TYR A 97 -6.72 4.69 0.38
N GLY A 98 -7.40 5.17 1.42
CA GLY A 98 -8.76 5.67 1.31
C GLY A 98 -8.82 7.17 1.62
N VAL A 99 -9.55 7.92 0.79
CA VAL A 99 -9.73 9.36 0.98
C VAL A 99 -10.63 9.60 2.19
N GLY A 100 -10.30 10.59 3.03
CA GLY A 100 -11.19 11.04 4.11
C GLY A 100 -11.15 10.20 5.38
N GLY A 101 -10.01 9.58 5.71
CA GLY A 101 -9.73 9.03 7.06
C GLY A 101 -10.30 7.63 7.33
N ASN A 102 -10.70 6.91 6.28
CA ASN A 102 -11.03 5.48 6.35
C ASN A 102 -10.38 4.78 5.17
N PHE A 103 -9.78 3.61 5.38
CA PHE A 103 -9.22 2.84 4.30
C PHE A 103 -10.31 2.28 3.37
N CYS A 104 -11.11 1.33 3.86
CA CYS A 104 -12.18 0.70 3.10
C CYS A 104 -13.14 -0.10 4.00
N ALA A 105 -14.44 0.14 3.86
CA ALA A 105 -15.48 -0.57 4.59
C ALA A 105 -15.89 -1.94 3.99
N GLY A 106 -15.25 -2.37 2.90
CA GLY A 106 -15.62 -3.57 2.14
C GLY A 106 -16.61 -3.30 1.01
N PHE A 107 -17.30 -4.33 0.54
CA PHE A 107 -18.21 -4.22 -0.59
C PHE A 107 -19.45 -3.37 -0.25
N ASP A 108 -19.99 -2.63 -1.22
CA ASP A 108 -21.17 -1.77 -1.05
C ASP A 108 -22.43 -2.63 -0.84
N LEU A 109 -22.83 -2.80 0.43
CA LEU A 109 -24.00 -3.62 0.79
C LEU A 109 -25.31 -3.13 0.17
N LYS A 110 -25.42 -1.84 -0.17
CA LYS A 110 -26.59 -1.34 -0.89
C LYS A 110 -26.66 -1.96 -2.28
N GLU A 111 -25.55 -1.94 -3.02
CA GLU A 111 -25.49 -2.59 -4.34
C GLU A 111 -25.72 -4.10 -4.22
N LEU A 112 -25.11 -4.76 -3.23
CA LEU A 112 -25.32 -6.19 -3.00
C LEU A 112 -26.80 -6.55 -2.77
N SER A 113 -27.53 -5.71 -2.03
CA SER A 113 -28.96 -5.94 -1.74
C SER A 113 -29.87 -5.73 -2.95
N GLU A 114 -29.47 -4.88 -3.90
CA GLU A 114 -30.26 -4.55 -5.10
C GLU A 114 -29.89 -5.43 -6.30
N LYS A 115 -28.61 -5.81 -6.41
CA LYS A 115 -28.03 -6.51 -7.55
C LYS A 115 -26.99 -7.54 -7.06
N PRO A 116 -27.42 -8.70 -6.54
CA PRO A 116 -26.50 -9.75 -6.17
C PRO A 116 -25.71 -10.23 -7.40
N PRO A 117 -24.40 -10.50 -7.29
CA PRO A 117 -23.62 -10.99 -8.41
C PRO A 117 -24.12 -12.40 -8.80
N GLU A 118 -24.66 -12.55 -10.02
CA GLU A 118 -25.22 -13.83 -10.48
C GLU A 118 -24.15 -14.91 -10.69
N ARG A 119 -22.94 -14.51 -11.11
CA ARG A 119 -21.68 -15.27 -11.05
C ARG A 119 -20.51 -14.29 -11.04
N LEU A 120 -19.44 -14.59 -10.31
CA LEU A 120 -18.13 -14.01 -10.63
C LEU A 120 -17.73 -14.63 -11.98
N SER A 121 -17.89 -13.88 -13.07
CA SER A 121 -17.36 -14.28 -14.37
C SER A 121 -15.87 -14.63 -14.23
N SER A 122 -15.34 -15.40 -15.16
CA SER A 122 -13.91 -15.77 -15.31
C SER A 122 -12.96 -14.57 -15.50
N SER A 123 -13.28 -13.40 -14.96
CA SER A 123 -12.42 -12.23 -14.93
C SER A 123 -11.32 -12.44 -13.90
N ASP A 124 -10.11 -11.99 -14.22
CA ASP A 124 -8.97 -11.86 -13.31
C ASP A 124 -9.20 -10.82 -12.18
N ARG A 125 -10.45 -10.44 -11.95
CA ARG A 125 -10.92 -9.44 -11.00
C ARG A 125 -11.73 -10.11 -9.89
N GLY A 126 -11.43 -9.81 -8.63
CA GLY A 126 -12.31 -10.16 -7.50
C GLY A 126 -13.40 -9.08 -7.31
N PRO A 127 -14.45 -9.35 -6.50
CA PRO A 127 -15.50 -8.37 -6.19
C PRO A 127 -14.97 -6.98 -5.79
N MET A 128 -13.87 -6.92 -5.04
CA MET A 128 -13.21 -5.70 -4.57
C MET A 128 -12.27 -5.06 -5.60
N GLY A 129 -12.11 -5.66 -6.78
CA GLY A 129 -11.28 -5.14 -7.87
C GLY A 129 -10.00 -5.96 -8.05
N PRO A 130 -8.84 -5.46 -7.61
CA PRO A 130 -7.55 -6.06 -7.93
C PRO A 130 -7.22 -7.33 -7.14
N THR A 131 -8.11 -7.81 -6.28
CA THR A 131 -7.84 -8.87 -5.29
C THR A 131 -7.51 -10.24 -5.88
N HIS A 132 -7.81 -10.49 -7.15
CA HIS A 132 -7.38 -11.68 -7.92
C HIS A 132 -6.25 -11.39 -8.92
N TYR A 133 -5.85 -10.13 -9.04
CA TYR A 133 -4.78 -9.68 -9.92
C TYR A 133 -3.46 -9.65 -9.14
N GLU A 134 -2.44 -10.34 -9.64
CA GLU A 134 -1.09 -10.26 -9.09
C GLU A 134 -0.33 -9.12 -9.77
N THR A 135 -0.01 -8.06 -9.01
CA THR A 135 0.78 -6.95 -9.54
C THR A 135 2.23 -7.36 -9.75
N LYS A 136 2.85 -6.83 -10.80
CA LYS A 136 4.28 -6.99 -11.08
C LYS A 136 5.16 -6.23 -10.10
N LYS A 137 4.62 -5.19 -9.46
CA LYS A 137 5.34 -4.26 -8.58
C LYS A 137 4.71 -4.16 -7.19
N PRO A 138 5.48 -3.72 -6.16
CA PRO A 138 5.02 -3.75 -4.78
C PRO A 138 3.92 -2.73 -4.51
N VAL A 139 3.00 -3.10 -3.62
CA VAL A 139 1.89 -2.26 -3.16
C VAL A 139 1.90 -2.14 -1.64
N ILE A 140 1.81 -0.91 -1.13
CA ILE A 140 1.74 -0.60 0.30
C ILE A 140 0.34 -0.10 0.64
N ALA A 141 -0.35 -0.74 1.58
CA ALA A 141 -1.59 -0.23 2.16
C ALA A 141 -1.29 0.80 3.26
N ALA A 142 -1.83 2.01 3.12
CA ALA A 142 -1.87 3.03 4.16
C ALA A 142 -3.23 2.99 4.86
N VAL A 143 -3.31 2.34 6.01
CA VAL A 143 -4.56 2.01 6.69
C VAL A 143 -4.90 3.03 7.78
N GLU A 144 -5.78 3.95 7.42
CA GLU A 144 -6.44 4.90 8.34
C GLU A 144 -7.85 4.42 8.67
N GLY A 145 -8.36 4.73 9.86
CA GLY A 145 -9.75 4.40 10.24
C GLY A 145 -10.09 2.92 10.08
N PHE A 146 -11.08 2.58 9.25
CA PHE A 146 -11.54 1.19 9.09
C PHE A 146 -10.99 0.51 7.81
N ALA A 147 -10.44 -0.69 7.97
CA ALA A 147 -10.15 -1.65 6.89
C ALA A 147 -10.84 -2.99 7.21
N VAL A 148 -12.10 -3.13 6.80
CA VAL A 148 -12.97 -4.22 7.28
C VAL A 148 -13.68 -4.95 6.14
N ALA A 149 -14.05 -6.21 6.37
CA ALA A 149 -14.64 -7.09 5.36
C ALA A 149 -13.74 -7.13 4.09
N GLY A 150 -14.27 -6.87 2.90
CA GLY A 150 -13.46 -6.77 1.68
C GLY A 150 -12.37 -5.69 1.73
N GLY A 151 -12.49 -4.68 2.60
CA GLY A 151 -11.43 -3.70 2.84
C GLY A 151 -10.23 -4.29 3.59
N LEU A 152 -10.46 -5.27 4.47
CA LEU A 152 -9.36 -6.09 5.01
C LEU A 152 -8.74 -6.93 3.90
N GLU A 153 -9.53 -7.52 3.01
CA GLU A 153 -9.01 -8.33 1.88
C GLU A 153 -8.13 -7.52 0.92
N LEU A 154 -8.49 -6.26 0.65
CA LEU A 154 -7.63 -5.32 -0.08
C LEU A 154 -6.32 -5.04 0.65
N ALA A 155 -6.35 -4.82 1.97
CA ALA A 155 -5.14 -4.60 2.76
C ALA A 155 -4.23 -5.85 2.82
N LEU A 156 -4.82 -7.04 2.85
CA LEU A 156 -4.10 -8.32 2.82
C LEU A 156 -3.51 -8.62 1.44
N TRP A 157 -4.15 -8.13 0.38
CA TRP A 157 -3.66 -8.24 -0.99
C TRP A 157 -2.41 -7.38 -1.23
N CYS A 158 -2.30 -6.22 -0.58
CA CYS A 158 -1.07 -5.43 -0.59
C CYS A 158 0.10 -6.19 0.06
N ASP A 159 1.32 -5.90 -0.35
CA ASP A 159 2.53 -6.53 0.19
C ASP A 159 2.78 -6.10 1.64
N LEU A 160 2.66 -4.79 1.90
CA LEU A 160 2.95 -4.18 3.19
C LEU A 160 1.77 -3.35 3.69
N ARG A 161 1.60 -3.30 5.02
CA ARG A 161 0.56 -2.53 5.71
C ARG A 161 1.18 -1.56 6.71
N VAL A 162 1.01 -0.26 6.48
CA VAL A 162 1.29 0.82 7.42
C VAL A 162 -0.03 1.22 8.07
N VAL A 163 -0.17 0.97 9.37
CA VAL A 163 -1.45 1.00 10.07
C VAL A 163 -1.42 2.01 11.20
N GLU A 164 -2.46 2.83 11.31
CA GLU A 164 -2.59 3.75 12.45
C GLU A 164 -2.90 3.01 13.76
N ASP A 165 -2.43 3.55 14.87
CA ASP A 165 -2.74 3.06 16.21
C ASP A 165 -4.25 2.97 16.50
N THR A 166 -5.02 3.91 15.98
CA THR A 166 -6.48 3.95 16.08
C THR A 166 -7.22 3.16 15.01
N ALA A 167 -6.52 2.62 14.00
CA ALA A 167 -7.17 1.89 12.93
C ALA A 167 -7.84 0.61 13.44
N VAL A 168 -8.95 0.26 12.80
CA VAL A 168 -9.76 -0.92 13.09
C VAL A 168 -9.80 -1.81 11.85
N MET A 169 -9.31 -3.03 12.01
CA MET A 169 -9.36 -4.05 10.97
C MET A 169 -10.22 -5.24 11.44
N GLY A 170 -10.76 -6.03 10.52
CA GLY A 170 -11.50 -7.25 10.89
C GLY A 170 -12.50 -7.75 9.85
N VAL A 171 -12.96 -8.99 10.05
CA VAL A 171 -13.91 -9.70 9.17
C VAL A 171 -15.35 -9.31 9.51
N PHE A 172 -15.68 -8.03 9.35
CA PHE A 172 -16.98 -7.49 9.78
C PHE A 172 -18.17 -8.01 8.96
N CYS A 173 -17.92 -8.52 7.75
CA CYS A 173 -18.91 -9.20 6.90
C CYS A 173 -19.54 -10.43 7.58
N ARG A 174 -18.87 -11.02 8.58
CA ARG A 174 -19.38 -12.13 9.41
C ARG A 174 -20.80 -11.87 9.93
N ARG A 175 -21.10 -10.65 10.38
CA ARG A 175 -22.40 -10.28 10.95
C ARG A 175 -23.54 -10.21 9.93
N PHE A 176 -23.20 -10.17 8.65
CA PHE A 176 -24.14 -9.94 7.54
C PHE A 176 -24.28 -11.15 6.61
N GLY A 177 -23.65 -12.29 6.93
CA GLY A 177 -23.71 -13.48 6.09
C GLY A 177 -22.98 -13.34 4.75
N VAL A 178 -22.12 -12.33 4.59
CA VAL A 178 -21.34 -12.12 3.36
C VAL A 178 -20.00 -12.85 3.50
N PRO A 179 -19.67 -13.81 2.63
CA PRO A 179 -18.41 -14.56 2.71
C PRO A 179 -17.21 -13.71 2.28
N LEU A 180 -16.03 -14.12 2.73
CA LEU A 180 -14.74 -13.64 2.22
C LEU A 180 -14.46 -14.36 0.89
N ILE A 181 -14.46 -13.60 -0.21
CA ILE A 181 -14.29 -14.12 -1.57
C ILE A 181 -13.30 -13.26 -2.39
N ASP A 182 -12.49 -12.47 -1.70
CA ASP A 182 -11.45 -11.61 -2.26
C ASP A 182 -10.05 -12.01 -1.71
N GLY A 183 -9.91 -13.27 -1.30
CA GLY A 183 -8.67 -13.88 -0.83
C GLY A 183 -8.41 -13.77 0.68
N GLY A 184 -9.36 -13.28 1.48
CA GLY A 184 -9.21 -13.17 2.93
C GLY A 184 -8.95 -14.50 3.62
N THR A 185 -9.62 -15.58 3.19
CA THR A 185 -9.40 -16.94 3.71
C THR A 185 -8.09 -17.58 3.23
N VAL A 186 -7.43 -17.00 2.23
CA VAL A 186 -6.16 -17.47 1.67
C VAL A 186 -4.99 -16.72 2.29
N ARG A 187 -5.04 -15.39 2.25
CA ARG A 187 -3.92 -14.52 2.67
C ARG A 187 -3.84 -14.33 4.18
N LEU A 188 -4.97 -14.22 4.88
CA LEU A 188 -4.94 -13.99 6.33
C LEU A 188 -4.23 -15.12 7.10
N PRO A 189 -4.52 -16.42 6.87
CA PRO A 189 -3.78 -17.50 7.52
C PRO A 189 -2.29 -17.52 7.19
N ALA A 190 -1.91 -17.18 5.95
CA ALA A 190 -0.50 -17.09 5.55
C ALA A 190 0.24 -15.96 6.27
N ILE A 191 -0.44 -14.84 6.56
CA ILE A 191 0.16 -13.66 7.19
C ILE A 191 0.25 -13.78 8.72
N VAL A 192 -0.85 -14.19 9.38
CA VAL A 192 -0.91 -14.19 10.87
C VAL A 192 -0.91 -15.59 11.48
N GLY A 193 -0.84 -16.64 10.67
CA GLY A 193 -1.03 -18.02 11.11
C GLY A 193 -2.51 -18.40 11.30
N LEU A 194 -2.80 -19.69 11.15
CA LEU A 194 -4.17 -20.21 11.06
C LEU A 194 -5.03 -19.89 12.30
N GLY A 195 -4.49 -20.05 13.53
CA GLY A 195 -5.26 -19.85 14.76
C GLY A 195 -5.76 -18.42 14.92
N ARG A 196 -4.88 -17.43 14.70
CA ARG A 196 -5.21 -16.00 14.72
C ARG A 196 -6.16 -15.62 13.60
N ALA A 197 -5.96 -16.19 12.40
CA ALA A 197 -6.87 -15.96 11.29
C ALA A 197 -8.29 -16.48 11.58
N LEU A 198 -8.41 -17.70 12.13
CA LEU A 198 -9.70 -18.28 12.49
C LEU A 198 -10.41 -17.49 13.59
N ASP A 199 -9.71 -16.94 14.57
CA ASP A 199 -10.30 -16.02 15.55
C ASP A 199 -11.02 -14.86 14.84
N LEU A 200 -10.33 -14.12 13.95
CA LEU A 200 -10.95 -13.01 13.22
C LEU A 200 -12.08 -13.46 12.28
N ILE A 201 -11.91 -14.58 11.57
CA ILE A 201 -12.89 -15.09 10.58
C ILE A 201 -14.17 -15.60 11.24
N LEU A 202 -14.04 -16.31 12.36
CA LEU A 202 -15.17 -16.92 13.07
C LEU A 202 -15.91 -15.88 13.91
N THR A 203 -15.18 -15.07 14.68
CA THR A 203 -15.79 -14.11 15.61
C THR A 203 -16.22 -12.81 14.91
N GLY A 204 -15.56 -12.44 13.81
CA GLY A 204 -15.75 -11.14 13.17
C GLY A 204 -15.33 -9.97 14.06
N ARG A 205 -14.54 -10.21 15.13
CA ARG A 205 -14.11 -9.16 16.06
C ARG A 205 -13.20 -8.14 15.39
N ALA A 206 -13.10 -6.98 16.02
CA ALA A 206 -12.11 -5.99 15.66
C ALA A 206 -10.71 -6.39 16.15
N ILE A 207 -9.70 -6.05 15.35
CA ILE A 207 -8.29 -5.98 15.75
C ILE A 207 -7.81 -4.53 15.53
N LYS A 208 -7.15 -3.95 16.53
CA LYS A 208 -6.65 -2.56 16.49
C LYS A 208 -5.17 -2.51 16.16
N GLY A 209 -4.67 -1.35 15.76
CA GLY A 209 -3.29 -1.17 15.26
C GLY A 209 -2.19 -1.86 16.07
N LYS A 210 -2.19 -1.72 17.41
CA LYS A 210 -1.17 -2.36 18.26
C LYS A 210 -1.21 -3.89 18.20
N GLU A 211 -2.40 -4.48 18.38
CA GLU A 211 -2.57 -5.94 18.29
C GLU A 211 -2.28 -6.42 16.86
N ALA A 212 -2.67 -5.66 15.83
CA ALA A 212 -2.34 -5.96 14.44
C ALA A 212 -0.82 -6.02 14.20
N LEU A 213 -0.04 -5.10 14.80
CA LEU A 213 1.42 -5.15 14.75
C LEU A 213 1.97 -6.39 15.48
N GLU A 214 1.51 -6.66 16.70
CA GLU A 214 1.93 -7.83 17.50
C GLU A 214 1.65 -9.16 16.79
N TRP A 215 0.62 -9.21 15.96
CA TRP A 215 0.24 -10.39 15.19
C TRP A 215 0.99 -10.55 13.87
N GLY A 216 1.72 -9.52 13.42
CA GLY A 216 2.30 -9.46 12.08
C GLY A 216 1.31 -9.07 10.97
N LEU A 217 0.07 -8.73 11.32
CA LEU A 217 -0.91 -8.21 10.37
C LEU A 217 -0.50 -6.83 9.86
N ALA A 218 -0.02 -5.94 10.75
CA ALA A 218 0.58 -4.67 10.38
C ALA A 218 2.10 -4.81 10.32
N ASN A 219 2.74 -4.22 9.30
CA ASN A 219 4.20 -4.16 9.21
C ASN A 219 4.76 -2.96 9.97
N ARG A 220 3.99 -1.86 10.04
CA ARG A 220 4.34 -0.64 10.78
C ARG A 220 3.13 -0.08 11.50
N LEU A 221 3.33 0.36 12.73
CA LEU A 221 2.35 1.11 13.52
C LEU A 221 2.74 2.58 13.52
N VAL A 222 1.79 3.46 13.23
CA VAL A 222 2.02 4.92 13.15
C VAL A 222 0.93 5.69 13.87
N ALA A 223 1.18 6.99 14.12
CA ALA A 223 0.19 7.85 14.75
C ALA A 223 -1.01 8.10 13.81
N CYS A 224 -2.19 8.29 14.40
CA CYS A 224 -3.38 8.70 13.66
C CYS A 224 -3.15 9.97 12.80
N GLY A 225 -3.68 9.96 11.57
CA GLY A 225 -3.51 10.96 10.52
C GLY A 225 -2.18 10.88 9.75
N THR A 226 -1.37 9.83 9.93
CA THR A 226 -0.02 9.77 9.35
C THR A 226 0.26 8.57 8.45
N ALA A 227 -0.68 7.62 8.29
CA ALA A 227 -0.42 6.40 7.54
C ALA A 227 -0.03 6.65 6.09
N VAL A 228 -0.70 7.56 5.38
CA VAL A 228 -0.38 7.86 3.98
C VAL A 228 1.04 8.42 3.85
N GLY A 229 1.40 9.40 4.67
CA GLY A 229 2.74 9.99 4.65
C GLY A 229 3.84 8.98 4.99
N GLN A 230 3.58 8.10 5.97
CA GLN A 230 4.55 7.07 6.36
C GLN A 230 4.65 5.94 5.32
N ALA A 231 3.57 5.61 4.61
CA ALA A 231 3.61 4.70 3.48
C ALA A 231 4.41 5.26 2.30
N VAL A 232 4.27 6.57 2.02
CA VAL A 232 5.11 7.26 1.01
C VAL A 232 6.59 7.25 1.41
N ASN A 233 6.91 7.54 2.67
CA ASN A 233 8.30 7.47 3.15
C ASN A 233 8.89 6.06 3.02
N LEU A 234 8.08 5.03 3.27
CA LEU A 234 8.47 3.64 3.06
C LEU A 234 8.71 3.36 1.58
N ALA A 235 7.79 3.75 0.70
CA ALA A 235 7.95 3.62 -0.75
C ALA A 235 9.22 4.33 -1.24
N GLN A 236 9.47 5.57 -0.81
CA GLN A 236 10.68 6.33 -1.14
C GLN A 236 11.98 5.65 -0.67
N SER A 237 11.91 4.84 0.38
CA SER A 237 13.06 4.06 0.83
C SER A 237 13.29 2.85 -0.06
N LEU A 238 12.20 2.22 -0.54
CA LEU A 238 12.24 1.02 -1.38
C LEU A 238 12.65 1.32 -2.83
N VAL A 239 12.24 2.46 -3.41
CA VAL A 239 12.63 2.84 -4.78
C VAL A 239 14.15 3.03 -4.94
N LYS A 240 14.88 3.24 -3.85
CA LYS A 240 16.33 3.38 -3.86
C LYS A 240 17.06 2.05 -4.13
N PHE A 241 16.44 0.91 -3.89
CA PHE A 241 17.11 -0.39 -4.04
C PHE A 241 17.15 -0.84 -5.51
N PRO A 242 18.07 -1.77 -5.86
CA PRO A 242 18.04 -2.45 -7.16
C PRO A 242 16.68 -3.14 -7.34
N GLN A 243 15.96 -2.73 -8.38
CA GLN A 243 14.54 -3.07 -8.51
C GLN A 243 14.35 -4.50 -9.03
N GLU A 244 15.15 -4.97 -9.99
CA GLU A 244 14.95 -6.33 -10.51
C GLU A 244 15.17 -7.36 -9.39
N CYS A 245 16.19 -7.19 -8.56
CA CYS A 245 16.46 -8.04 -7.40
C CYS A 245 15.29 -8.09 -6.42
N MET A 246 14.81 -6.92 -5.98
CA MET A 246 13.68 -6.84 -5.03
C MET A 246 12.41 -7.48 -5.61
N LEU A 247 12.16 -7.30 -6.90
CA LEU A 247 10.98 -7.86 -7.57
C LEU A 247 11.05 -9.37 -7.72
N ALA A 248 12.23 -9.94 -8.02
CA ALA A 248 12.39 -11.39 -8.08
C ALA A 248 12.27 -12.06 -6.72
N ASP A 249 12.83 -11.46 -5.67
CA ASP A 249 12.68 -11.96 -4.29
C ASP A 249 11.20 -11.96 -3.88
N ARG A 250 10.49 -10.86 -4.19
CA ARG A 250 9.04 -10.76 -3.98
C ARG A 250 8.27 -11.85 -4.72
N ALA A 251 8.54 -12.02 -6.03
CA ALA A 251 7.88 -13.04 -6.84
C ALA A 251 8.14 -14.46 -6.31
N SER A 252 9.37 -14.75 -5.89
CA SER A 252 9.74 -16.03 -5.28
C SER A 252 8.95 -16.30 -4.00
N ALA A 253 8.87 -15.31 -3.09
CA ALA A 253 8.11 -15.44 -1.85
C ALA A 253 6.61 -15.68 -2.08
N LEU A 254 6.00 -14.97 -3.04
CA LEU A 254 4.59 -15.18 -3.42
C LEU A 254 4.38 -16.56 -4.03
N HIS A 255 5.25 -16.98 -4.95
CA HIS A 255 5.18 -18.29 -5.58
C HIS A 255 5.29 -19.43 -4.56
N ALA A 256 6.27 -19.37 -3.66
CA ALA A 256 6.47 -20.36 -2.61
C ALA A 256 5.27 -20.44 -1.64
N THR A 257 4.60 -19.30 -1.39
CA THR A 257 3.47 -19.24 -0.45
C THR A 257 2.17 -19.75 -1.05
N PHE A 258 1.89 -19.45 -2.32
CA PHE A 258 0.54 -19.63 -2.90
C PHE A 258 0.48 -20.59 -4.10
N SER A 259 1.60 -20.92 -4.72
CA SER A 259 1.61 -21.61 -6.02
C SER A 259 2.41 -22.92 -6.01
N ALA A 260 3.53 -22.97 -5.29
CA ALA A 260 4.42 -24.13 -5.28
C ALA A 260 3.79 -25.32 -4.54
N LYS A 261 4.02 -26.53 -5.07
CA LYS A 261 3.56 -27.81 -4.49
C LYS A 261 4.61 -28.49 -3.62
N SER A 262 5.86 -28.02 -3.69
CA SER A 262 6.99 -28.58 -2.95
C SER A 262 8.07 -27.54 -2.67
N LEU A 263 8.94 -27.85 -1.70
CA LEU A 263 10.13 -27.06 -1.43
C LEU A 263 11.06 -27.00 -2.66
N GLN A 264 11.21 -28.12 -3.38
CA GLN A 264 12.08 -28.23 -4.54
C GLN A 264 11.61 -27.32 -5.68
N GLU A 265 10.30 -27.28 -5.94
CA GLU A 265 9.71 -26.34 -6.90
C GLU A 265 9.97 -24.87 -6.49
N SER A 266 9.83 -24.57 -5.20
CA SER A 266 10.11 -23.22 -4.67
C SER A 266 11.58 -22.81 -4.89
N LEU A 267 12.53 -23.67 -4.54
CA LEU A 267 13.97 -23.42 -4.70
C LEU A 267 14.39 -23.33 -6.17
N GLN A 268 13.75 -24.12 -7.04
CA GLN A 268 13.97 -24.05 -8.47
C GLN A 268 13.49 -22.70 -9.02
N PHE A 269 12.26 -22.29 -8.68
CA PHE A 269 11.72 -20.99 -9.08
C PHE A 269 12.59 -19.83 -8.58
N GLU A 270 13.05 -19.88 -7.32
CA GLU A 270 13.96 -18.89 -6.74
C GLU A 270 15.25 -18.76 -7.56
N SER A 271 15.90 -19.89 -7.87
CA SER A 271 17.17 -19.91 -8.59
C SER A 271 17.02 -19.45 -10.04
N GLU A 272 16.00 -19.95 -10.75
CA GLU A 272 15.75 -19.62 -12.16
C GLU A 272 15.47 -18.13 -12.37
N ASN A 273 14.74 -17.50 -11.45
CA ASN A 273 14.42 -16.08 -11.53
C ASN A 273 15.53 -15.19 -10.94
N GLY A 274 16.29 -15.66 -9.95
CA GLY A 274 17.36 -14.90 -9.30
C GLY A 274 18.68 -14.85 -10.07
N ILE A 275 19.12 -15.96 -10.67
CA ILE A 275 20.43 -16.05 -11.36
C ILE A 275 20.59 -15.00 -12.47
N PRO A 276 19.61 -14.77 -13.36
CA PRO A 276 19.75 -13.76 -14.42
C PRO A 276 19.99 -12.35 -13.87
N ILE A 277 19.50 -12.04 -12.66
CA ILE A 277 19.64 -10.72 -12.03
C ILE A 277 21.05 -10.52 -11.47
N ILE A 278 21.75 -11.60 -11.09
CA ILE A 278 23.13 -11.50 -10.56
C ILE A 278 24.02 -10.75 -11.56
N LEU A 279 23.92 -11.11 -12.84
CA LEU A 279 24.71 -10.51 -13.91
C LEU A 279 24.28 -9.07 -14.22
N LYS A 280 22.99 -8.74 -14.05
CA LYS A 280 22.44 -7.42 -14.37
C LYS A 280 22.65 -6.38 -13.27
N GLU A 281 22.38 -6.73 -12.02
CA GLU A 281 22.38 -5.80 -10.88
C GLU A 281 23.44 -6.15 -9.83
N SER A 282 23.52 -7.42 -9.42
CA SER A 282 24.27 -7.80 -8.22
C SER A 282 25.79 -7.67 -8.37
N VAL A 283 26.36 -7.96 -9.55
CA VAL A 283 27.80 -7.77 -9.80
C VAL A 283 28.18 -6.30 -9.63
N LEU A 284 27.41 -5.38 -10.20
CA LEU A 284 27.64 -3.94 -10.06
C LEU A 284 27.45 -3.48 -8.60
N GLY A 285 26.43 -4.00 -7.91
CA GLY A 285 26.20 -3.75 -6.49
C GLY A 285 27.39 -4.20 -5.62
N ALA A 286 27.91 -5.40 -5.87
CA ALA A 286 29.05 -5.96 -5.16
C ALA A 286 30.33 -5.14 -5.40
N GLN A 287 30.57 -4.70 -6.63
CA GLN A 287 31.69 -3.81 -6.97
C GLN A 287 31.61 -2.48 -6.22
N LYS A 288 30.42 -1.84 -6.17
CA LYS A 288 30.19 -0.62 -5.37
C LYS A 288 30.49 -0.84 -3.88
N PHE A 289 30.02 -1.96 -3.33
CA PHE A 289 30.25 -2.32 -1.93
C PHE A 289 31.73 -2.55 -1.59
N ILE A 290 32.46 -3.26 -2.46
CA ILE A 290 33.90 -3.46 -2.33
C ILE A 290 34.64 -2.12 -2.45
N GLY A 291 34.17 -1.21 -3.31
CA GLY A 291 34.65 0.16 -3.45
C GLY A 291 34.30 1.09 -2.27
N GLY A 292 33.58 0.60 -1.25
CA GLY A 292 33.30 1.34 -0.01
C GLY A 292 31.91 1.97 0.09
N VAL A 293 31.10 1.93 -0.98
CA VAL A 293 29.71 2.43 -0.96
C VAL A 293 28.83 1.49 -0.16
N GLY A 294 28.08 2.00 0.83
CA GLY A 294 27.19 1.18 1.65
C GLY A 294 27.86 0.44 2.82
N ARG A 295 29.19 0.52 2.96
CA ARG A 295 29.86 0.09 4.22
C ARG A 295 29.29 0.94 5.36
N HIS A 296 28.95 0.30 6.50
CA HIS A 296 28.31 0.91 7.67
C HIS A 296 26.80 1.21 7.55
N GLY A 297 26.09 0.64 6.57
CA GLY A 297 24.62 0.70 6.49
C GLY A 297 24.03 2.02 5.96
N LYS A 298 24.85 2.90 5.37
CA LYS A 298 24.39 4.14 4.72
C LYS A 298 24.31 3.95 3.20
N PHE A 299 23.08 3.86 2.67
CA PHE A 299 22.80 3.76 1.24
C PHE A 299 22.66 5.15 0.62
N ASN A 300 23.77 5.83 0.34
CA ASN A 300 23.76 6.98 -0.59
C ASN A 300 23.99 6.45 -2.00
N LEU A 301 22.91 6.21 -2.75
CA LEU A 301 22.96 5.68 -4.12
C LEU A 301 22.98 6.78 -5.20
N ASP A 302 23.00 8.05 -4.80
CA ASP A 302 22.93 9.23 -5.69
C ASP A 302 24.27 9.62 -6.36
N HIS A 303 25.22 8.70 -6.51
CA HIS A 303 26.42 8.99 -7.30
C HIS A 303 26.21 8.55 -8.76
N LYS A 304 25.72 9.49 -9.57
CA LYS A 304 26.04 9.52 -11.00
C LYS A 304 27.57 9.48 -11.11
N ILE A 305 28.13 8.34 -11.52
CA ILE A 305 29.56 8.24 -11.81
C ILE A 305 29.81 9.16 -13.01
N GLY A 306 30.50 10.26 -12.76
CA GLY A 306 30.96 11.18 -13.78
C GLY A 306 31.85 10.44 -14.78
N SER A 307 31.52 10.60 -16.05
CA SER A 307 32.35 10.21 -17.18
C SER A 307 33.57 11.12 -17.28
N GLU A 308 34.63 10.85 -16.52
CA GLU A 308 35.94 11.48 -16.75
C GLU A 308 37.08 10.49 -16.47
N ASN A 309 37.59 9.88 -17.55
CA ASN A 309 38.99 10.00 -17.94
C ASN A 309 39.27 9.14 -19.18
N SER A 310 38.98 9.71 -20.36
CA SER A 310 39.85 9.51 -21.51
C SER A 310 40.83 10.69 -21.54
N LYS A 311 42.09 10.42 -21.21
CA LYS A 311 43.28 11.09 -21.77
C LYS A 311 44.56 10.54 -21.11
N LEU A 312 45.41 10.04 -22.01
CA LEU A 312 46.83 9.67 -21.89
C LEU A 312 47.13 8.33 -21.21
#